data_AF-A0A0C2CWA4-F1
#
_entry.id   AF-A0A0C2CWA4-F1
#
_cell.length_a   1.000
_cell.length_b   1.000
_cell.length_c   1.000
_cell.angle_alpha   90.00
_cell.angle_beta   90.00
_cell.angle_gamma   90.00
#
_symmetry.space_group_name_H-M   'P 1'
#
loop_
_entity.id
_entity.type
_entity.pdbx_description
1 polymer ?
#
loop_
_entity_poly.entity_id
_entity_poly.type
_entity_poly.pdbx_seq_one_letter_code
_entity_poly.pdbx_strand_id
1 'polypeptide(L)'
;MSPTSNPKKPSDTASMLEELVKLDYAAIEAYDAAVKRLKDAESKRQLSDFRNDHQRHTQNLGKFIKQAGKDVPTGPGLKQILTKGKVVLADISGDTAILKAMKSNEDDTNAAYERALGHEGISAELRDTLRENLEDERRHRSWIERRITQL
;
A
#
# COMPACT_ATOMS: atom_id res chain seq x y z
N MET A 1 3.52 41.04 13.30
CA MET A 1 4.47 40.36 12.39
C MET A 1 4.19 38.88 12.48
N SER A 2 3.72 38.28 11.40
CA SER A 2 3.34 36.86 11.33
C SER A 2 4.53 35.94 11.56
N PRO A 3 4.39 34.80 12.26
CA PRO A 3 5.42 33.77 12.28
C PRO A 3 5.51 33.18 10.86
N THR A 4 6.69 33.32 10.27
CA THR A 4 7.04 32.75 8.98
C THR A 4 6.93 31.23 9.05
N SER A 5 6.09 30.66 8.19
CA SER A 5 6.02 29.22 7.96
C SER A 5 7.36 28.73 7.43
N ASN A 6 8.03 27.89 8.21
CA ASN A 6 9.27 27.24 7.79
C ASN A 6 8.91 26.18 6.73
N PRO A 7 9.45 26.21 5.50
CA PRO A 7 9.20 25.13 4.55
C PRO A 7 9.83 23.84 5.11
N LYS A 8 9.01 22.84 5.43
CA LYS A 8 9.50 21.51 5.84
C LYS A 8 10.38 20.93 4.71
N LYS A 9 11.55 20.41 5.09
CA LYS A 9 12.63 20.01 4.16
C LYS A 9 12.22 18.86 3.23
N PRO A 10 12.69 18.84 1.96
CA PRO A 10 12.54 17.73 1.00
C PRO A 10 12.92 16.34 1.52
N SER A 11 13.79 16.27 2.54
CA SER A 11 14.20 15.01 3.17
C SER A 11 13.05 14.27 3.85
N ASP A 12 12.01 14.98 4.30
CA ASP A 12 10.85 14.38 4.98
C ASP A 12 9.89 13.75 3.97
N THR A 13 9.51 14.49 2.91
CA THR A 13 8.64 13.98 1.85
C THR A 13 9.24 12.76 1.15
N ALA A 14 10.51 12.81 0.75
CA ALA A 14 11.11 11.68 0.05
C ALA A 14 11.20 10.42 0.93
N SER A 15 11.45 10.59 2.24
CA SER A 15 11.47 9.45 3.18
C SER A 15 10.06 8.87 3.38
N MET A 16 9.04 9.73 3.44
CA MET A 16 7.63 9.29 3.50
C MET A 16 7.24 8.50 2.25
N LEU A 17 7.67 8.92 1.06
CA LEU A 17 7.47 8.17 -0.19
C LEU A 17 8.23 6.85 -0.22
N GLU A 18 9.47 6.81 0.26
CA GLU A 18 10.22 5.55 0.38
C GLU A 18 9.50 4.54 1.27
N GLU A 19 8.90 4.98 2.37
CA GLU A 19 8.13 4.09 3.26
C GLU A 19 6.83 3.61 2.62
N LEU A 20 6.13 4.45 1.82
CA LEU A 20 4.98 3.99 1.02
C LEU A 20 5.38 2.96 -0.03
N VAL A 21 6.46 3.19 -0.78
CA VAL A 21 6.94 2.21 -1.78
C VAL A 21 7.30 0.88 -1.12
N LYS A 22 7.96 0.91 0.05
CA LYS A 22 8.26 -0.31 0.83
C LYS A 22 6.99 -1.02 1.31
N LEU A 23 5.94 -0.27 1.65
CA LEU A 23 4.64 -0.80 2.04
C LEU A 23 3.95 -1.48 0.84
N ASP A 24 3.95 -0.84 -0.33
CA ASP A 24 3.40 -1.43 -1.57
C ASP A 24 4.13 -2.73 -1.95
N TYR A 25 5.46 -2.80 -1.81
CA TYR A 25 6.18 -4.06 -1.99
C TYR A 25 5.77 -5.14 -0.97
N ALA A 26 5.53 -4.76 0.28
CA ALA A 26 5.04 -5.70 1.28
C ALA A 26 3.63 -6.20 0.94
N ALA A 27 2.75 -5.32 0.44
CA ALA A 27 1.44 -5.69 -0.07
C ALA A 27 1.55 -6.67 -1.24
N ILE A 28 2.40 -6.38 -2.25
CA ILE A 28 2.66 -7.29 -3.39
C ILE A 28 3.02 -8.70 -2.90
N GLU A 29 3.94 -8.82 -1.94
CA GLU A 29 4.31 -10.13 -1.39
C GLU A 29 3.16 -10.84 -0.66
N ALA A 30 2.33 -10.09 0.07
CA ALA A 30 1.16 -10.62 0.77
C ALA A 30 0.09 -11.11 -0.22
N TYR A 31 -0.18 -10.34 -1.27
CA TYR A 31 -1.08 -10.73 -2.35
C TYR A 31 -0.58 -11.97 -3.10
N ASP A 32 0.71 -12.02 -3.46
CA ASP A 32 1.31 -13.21 -4.09
C ASP A 32 1.18 -14.45 -3.18
N ALA A 33 1.28 -14.29 -1.86
CA ALA A 33 1.10 -15.38 -0.90
C ALA A 33 -0.37 -15.80 -0.74
N ALA A 34 -1.32 -14.86 -0.79
CA ALA A 34 -2.76 -15.10 -0.70
C ALA A 34 -3.29 -15.80 -1.96
N VAL A 35 -2.94 -15.31 -3.16
CA VAL A 35 -3.37 -15.89 -4.45
C VAL A 35 -2.96 -17.37 -4.57
N LYS A 36 -1.78 -17.75 -4.05
CA LYS A 36 -1.31 -19.14 -4.01
C LYS A 36 -2.15 -20.05 -3.11
N ARG A 37 -2.79 -19.50 -2.07
CA ARG A 37 -3.50 -20.26 -1.02
C ARG A 37 -5.01 -20.29 -1.19
N LEU A 38 -5.59 -19.26 -1.79
CA LEU A 38 -7.03 -19.19 -2.04
C LEU A 38 -7.50 -20.44 -2.82
N LYS A 39 -8.75 -20.84 -2.64
CA LYS A 39 -9.40 -21.87 -3.46
C LYS A 39 -10.35 -21.23 -4.48
N ASP A 40 -11.07 -20.20 -4.07
CA ASP A 40 -12.01 -19.44 -4.88
C ASP A 40 -11.32 -18.72 -6.05
N ALA A 41 -11.74 -19.07 -7.27
CA ALA A 41 -11.14 -18.57 -8.50
C ALA A 41 -11.41 -17.07 -8.73
N GLU A 42 -12.57 -16.58 -8.30
CA GLU A 42 -12.92 -15.16 -8.41
C GLU A 42 -12.01 -14.31 -7.51
N SER A 43 -11.82 -14.73 -6.26
CA SER A 43 -10.90 -14.07 -5.33
C SER A 43 -9.46 -14.10 -5.84
N LYS A 44 -8.98 -15.22 -6.38
CA LYS A 44 -7.64 -15.27 -6.99
C LYS A 44 -7.45 -14.25 -8.09
N ARG A 45 -8.41 -14.17 -9.02
CA ARG A 45 -8.35 -13.24 -10.14
C ARG A 45 -8.33 -11.80 -9.61
N GLN A 46 -9.27 -11.45 -8.74
CA GLN A 46 -9.36 -10.09 -8.24
C GLN A 46 -8.14 -9.67 -7.41
N LEU A 47 -7.64 -10.54 -6.52
CA LEU A 47 -6.43 -10.24 -5.74
C LEU A 47 -5.19 -10.11 -6.63
N SER A 48 -5.14 -10.81 -7.77
CA SER A 48 -4.06 -10.63 -8.75
C SER A 48 -4.11 -9.25 -9.41
N ASP A 49 -5.32 -8.71 -9.65
CA ASP A 49 -5.49 -7.36 -10.19
C ASP A 49 -5.04 -6.30 -9.16
N PHE A 50 -5.41 -6.44 -7.88
CA PHE A 50 -4.97 -5.53 -6.81
C PHE A 50 -3.45 -5.56 -6.60
N ARG A 51 -2.84 -6.74 -6.74
CA ARG A 51 -1.38 -6.90 -6.74
C ARG A 51 -0.70 -6.10 -7.86
N ASN A 52 -1.33 -6.00 -9.03
CA ASN A 52 -0.83 -5.19 -10.13
C ASN A 52 -1.03 -3.69 -9.88
N ASP A 53 -2.12 -3.31 -9.20
CA ASP A 53 -2.34 -1.95 -8.73
C ASP A 53 -1.19 -1.50 -7.80
N HIS A 54 -0.81 -2.30 -6.79
CA HIS A 54 0.36 -1.99 -5.95
C HIS A 54 1.67 -1.90 -6.74
N GLN A 55 1.88 -2.77 -7.75
CA GLN A 55 3.07 -2.63 -8.59
C GLN A 55 3.09 -1.31 -9.35
N ARG A 56 1.94 -0.85 -9.87
CA ARG A 56 1.81 0.49 -10.46
C ARG A 56 2.09 1.57 -9.42
N HIS A 57 1.61 1.44 -8.19
CA HIS A 57 1.84 2.41 -7.11
C HIS A 57 3.34 2.62 -6.84
N THR A 58 4.14 1.55 -6.79
CA THR A 58 5.61 1.67 -6.63
C THR A 58 6.25 2.52 -7.74
N GLN A 59 5.75 2.42 -8.97
CA GLN A 59 6.24 3.18 -10.12
C GLN A 59 5.78 4.64 -10.06
N ASN A 60 4.50 4.85 -9.72
CA ASN A 60 3.87 6.15 -9.54
C ASN A 60 4.60 6.99 -8.49
N LEU A 61 4.99 6.40 -7.36
CA LEU A 61 5.71 7.09 -6.29
C LEU A 61 7.22 7.18 -6.56
N GLY A 62 7.80 6.15 -7.18
CA GLY A 62 9.22 6.10 -7.50
C GLY A 62 9.70 7.25 -8.39
N LYS A 63 8.85 7.78 -9.29
CA LYS A 63 9.21 8.95 -10.10
C LYS A 63 9.52 10.19 -9.24
N PHE A 64 8.78 10.42 -8.16
CA PHE A 64 8.97 11.57 -7.27
C PHE A 64 10.20 11.39 -6.37
N ILE A 65 10.48 10.16 -5.93
CA ILE A 65 11.71 9.86 -5.18
C ILE A 65 12.95 10.14 -6.04
N LYS A 66 12.93 9.73 -7.32
CA LYS A 66 14.01 10.05 -8.27
C LYS A 66 14.16 11.55 -8.52
N GLN A 67 13.06 12.27 -8.69
CA GLN A 67 13.08 13.73 -8.85
C GLN A 67 13.70 14.44 -7.63
N ALA A 68 13.57 13.86 -6.44
CA ALA A 68 14.22 14.35 -5.22
C ALA A 68 15.71 13.95 -5.11
N GLY A 69 16.29 13.29 -6.12
CA GLY A 69 17.68 12.86 -6.15
C GLY A 69 18.00 11.67 -5.25
N LYS A 70 16.98 10.86 -4.90
CA LYS A 70 17.12 9.68 -4.06
C LYS A 70 16.90 8.37 -4.83
N ASP A 71 17.41 7.28 -4.27
CA ASP A 71 17.19 5.93 -4.79
C ASP A 71 15.81 5.41 -4.40
N VAL A 72 15.12 4.82 -5.38
CA VAL A 72 13.80 4.19 -5.16
C VAL A 72 14.02 2.84 -4.48
N PRO A 73 13.29 2.52 -3.41
CA PRO A 73 13.31 1.18 -2.83
C PRO A 73 12.96 0.12 -3.89
N THR A 74 13.62 -1.03 -3.84
CA THR A 74 13.43 -2.15 -4.79
C THR A 74 12.74 -3.36 -4.16
N GLY A 75 12.26 -3.20 -2.93
CA GLY A 75 11.64 -4.26 -2.16
C GLY A 75 11.06 -3.76 -0.86
N PRO A 76 10.49 -4.66 -0.06
CA PRO A 76 9.84 -4.31 1.18
C PRO A 76 10.85 -3.81 2.23
N GLY A 77 10.39 -2.92 3.10
CA GLY A 77 11.18 -2.45 4.24
C GLY A 77 11.39 -3.53 5.29
N LEU A 78 12.53 -3.47 6.01
CA LEU A 78 12.85 -4.38 7.13
C LEU A 78 11.86 -4.29 8.32
N LYS A 79 10.92 -3.33 8.32
CA LYS A 79 9.95 -3.15 9.42
C LYS A 79 8.73 -4.08 9.29
N GLN A 80 8.62 -5.01 10.25
CA GLN A 80 7.46 -5.67 10.90
C GLN A 80 6.15 -6.03 10.14
N ILE A 81 5.78 -5.38 9.05
CA ILE A 81 4.51 -5.65 8.34
C ILE A 81 4.54 -7.03 7.65
N LEU A 82 5.71 -7.45 7.15
CA LEU A 82 5.90 -8.76 6.54
C LEU A 82 5.96 -9.93 7.53
N THR A 83 6.50 -9.72 8.73
CA THR A 83 6.55 -10.78 9.76
C THR A 83 5.15 -11.13 10.24
N LYS A 84 4.18 -10.21 10.13
CA LYS A 84 2.77 -10.53 10.37
C LYS A 84 2.12 -11.15 9.14
N GLY A 85 2.24 -10.58 7.94
CA GLY A 85 1.55 -11.09 6.74
C GLY A 85 1.90 -12.54 6.35
N LYS A 86 3.19 -12.91 6.27
CA LYS A 86 3.63 -14.26 5.88
C LYS A 86 3.45 -15.32 6.98
N VAL A 87 3.62 -14.94 8.26
CA VAL A 87 3.47 -15.86 9.40
C VAL A 87 2.00 -16.08 9.71
N VAL A 88 1.15 -15.04 9.65
CA VAL A 88 -0.28 -15.15 9.91
C VAL A 88 -0.97 -15.97 8.81
N LEU A 89 -0.58 -15.85 7.54
CA LEU A 89 -1.12 -16.68 6.46
C LEU A 89 -0.61 -18.14 6.45
N ALA A 90 0.45 -18.47 7.19
CA ALA A 90 0.95 -19.85 7.25
C ALA A 90 0.00 -20.76 8.04
N ASP A 91 -0.66 -20.21 9.08
CA ASP A 91 -1.56 -20.95 9.97
C ASP A 91 -3.05 -20.71 9.66
N ILE A 92 -3.35 -19.84 8.69
CA ILE A 92 -4.72 -19.55 8.28
C ILE A 92 -5.24 -20.62 7.31
N SER A 93 -6.34 -21.25 7.68
CA SER A 93 -7.13 -22.12 6.80
C SER A 93 -8.42 -21.42 6.35
N GLY A 94 -8.71 -21.52 5.06
CA GLY A 94 -9.96 -21.05 4.47
C GLY A 94 -9.90 -19.64 3.86
N ASP A 95 -10.59 -19.47 2.74
CA ASP A 95 -10.55 -18.25 1.92
C ASP A 95 -11.03 -17.02 2.70
N THR A 96 -12.09 -17.15 3.50
CA THR A 96 -12.62 -16.06 4.34
C THR A 96 -11.58 -15.54 5.32
N ALA A 97 -10.75 -16.41 5.92
CA ALA A 97 -9.72 -16.00 6.86
C ALA A 97 -8.52 -15.35 6.15
N ILE A 98 -8.15 -15.84 4.95
CA ILE A 98 -7.15 -15.19 4.09
C ILE A 98 -7.61 -13.77 3.72
N LEU A 99 -8.86 -13.62 3.29
CA LEU A 99 -9.43 -12.32 2.93
C LEU A 99 -9.52 -11.37 4.12
N LYS A 100 -9.83 -11.86 5.34
CA LYS A 100 -9.78 -11.03 6.56
C LYS A 100 -8.37 -10.50 6.83
N ALA A 101 -7.34 -11.33 6.65
CA ALA A 101 -5.96 -10.88 6.77
C ALA A 101 -5.61 -9.82 5.71
N MET A 102 -6.00 -10.04 4.45
CA MET A 102 -5.79 -9.07 3.38
C MET A 102 -6.52 -7.75 3.64
N LYS A 103 -7.75 -7.79 4.16
CA LYS A 103 -8.48 -6.58 4.59
C LYS A 103 -7.72 -5.77 5.63
N SER A 104 -7.04 -6.43 6.57
CA SER A 104 -6.20 -5.75 7.58
C SER A 104 -4.98 -5.07 6.95
N ASN A 105 -4.37 -5.69 5.92
CA ASN A 105 -3.29 -5.03 5.17
C ASN A 105 -3.82 -3.80 4.42
N GLU A 106 -5.03 -3.87 3.88
CA GLU A 106 -5.67 -2.72 3.24
C GLU A 106 -6.02 -1.61 4.24
N ASP A 107 -6.47 -1.94 5.46
CA ASP A 107 -6.65 -0.98 6.56
C ASP A 107 -5.36 -0.19 6.80
N ASP A 108 -4.23 -0.88 6.94
CA ASP A 108 -2.94 -0.27 7.22
C ASP A 108 -2.45 0.60 6.05
N THR A 109 -2.65 0.13 4.81
CA THR A 109 -2.23 0.84 3.59
C THR A 109 -3.08 2.08 3.33
N ASN A 110 -4.40 1.99 3.47
CA ASN A 110 -5.30 3.15 3.43
C ASN A 110 -4.87 4.21 4.44
N ALA A 111 -4.63 3.81 5.70
CA ALA A 111 -4.22 4.75 6.74
C ALA A 111 -2.85 5.39 6.44
N ALA A 112 -1.92 4.67 5.79
CA ALA A 112 -0.63 5.22 5.38
C ALA A 112 -0.77 6.28 4.28
N TYR A 113 -1.57 6.00 3.25
CA TYR A 113 -1.85 6.96 2.19
C TYR A 113 -2.62 8.20 2.69
N GLU A 114 -3.57 8.03 3.60
CA GLU A 114 -4.29 9.15 4.23
C GLU A 114 -3.32 10.07 5.02
N ARG A 115 -2.39 9.48 5.78
CA ARG A 115 -1.33 10.25 6.45
C ARG A 115 -0.43 10.98 5.45
N ALA A 116 -0.10 10.35 4.33
CA ALA A 116 0.72 10.95 3.28
C ALA A 116 0.03 12.14 2.59
N LEU A 117 -1.28 12.07 2.35
CA LEU A 117 -2.06 13.20 1.83
C LEU A 117 -2.13 14.39 2.81
N GLY A 118 -2.04 14.12 4.11
CA GLY A 118 -1.91 15.13 5.15
C GLY A 118 -0.52 15.75 5.26
N HIS A 119 0.47 15.26 4.51
CA HIS A 119 1.84 15.79 4.54
C HIS A 119 1.88 17.21 3.93
N GLU A 120 2.48 18.14 4.67
CA GLU A 120 2.62 19.53 4.26
C GLU A 120 3.74 19.68 3.23
N GLY A 121 3.53 20.54 2.22
CA GLY A 121 4.58 20.86 1.25
C GLY A 121 4.72 19.86 0.10
N ILE A 122 3.82 18.87 -0.03
CA ILE A 122 3.72 18.05 -1.25
C ILE A 122 3.20 18.88 -2.43
N SER A 123 3.75 18.64 -3.62
CA SER A 123 3.28 19.28 -4.86
C SER A 123 1.86 18.85 -5.22
N ALA A 124 1.17 19.63 -6.05
CA ALA A 124 -0.15 19.26 -6.56
C ALA A 124 -0.13 17.92 -7.31
N GLU A 125 0.88 17.69 -8.16
CA GLU A 125 1.04 16.43 -8.89
C GLU A 125 1.23 15.22 -7.96
N LEU A 126 2.04 15.37 -6.91
CA LEU A 126 2.22 14.30 -5.91
C LEU A 126 0.93 14.05 -5.13
N ARG A 127 0.21 15.12 -4.77
CA ARG A 127 -1.09 15.01 -4.09
C ARG A 127 -2.11 14.25 -4.95
N ASP A 128 -2.18 14.53 -6.25
CA ASP A 128 -3.07 13.81 -7.17
C ASP A 128 -2.66 12.34 -7.29
N THR A 129 -1.36 12.07 -7.43
CA THR A 129 -0.87 10.68 -7.49
C THR A 129 -1.18 9.89 -6.22
N LEU A 130 -0.99 10.49 -5.04
CA LEU A 130 -1.34 9.87 -3.75
C LEU A 130 -2.85 9.62 -3.62
N ARG A 131 -3.67 10.52 -4.15
CA ARG A 131 -5.14 10.37 -4.13
C ARG A 131 -5.60 9.24 -5.03
N GLU A 132 -5.06 9.15 -6.24
CA GLU A 132 -5.37 8.06 -7.18
C GLU A 132 -4.98 6.70 -6.58
N ASN A 133 -3.78 6.58 -6.02
CA ASN A 133 -3.37 5.34 -5.34
C ASN A 133 -4.30 5.03 -4.14
N LEU A 134 -4.65 6.02 -3.31
CA LEU A 134 -5.58 5.82 -2.19
C LEU A 134 -6.98 5.37 -2.64
N GLU A 135 -7.47 5.86 -3.78
CA GLU A 135 -8.75 5.42 -4.35
C GLU A 135 -8.71 3.95 -4.74
N ASP A 136 -7.58 3.45 -5.24
CA ASP A 136 -7.36 2.02 -5.45
C ASP A 136 -7.43 1.25 -4.13
N GLU A 137 -6.71 1.69 -3.09
CA GLU A 137 -6.72 0.98 -1.80
C GLU A 137 -8.09 0.94 -1.12
N ARG A 138 -8.88 2.00 -1.30
CA ARG A 138 -10.28 2.02 -0.85
C ARG A 138 -11.12 1.00 -1.62
N ARG A 139 -10.92 0.92 -2.95
CA ARG A 139 -11.58 -0.06 -3.81
C ARG A 139 -11.19 -1.49 -3.45
N HIS A 140 -9.92 -1.76 -3.17
CA HIS A 140 -9.41 -3.05 -2.72
C HIS A 140 -10.11 -3.48 -1.43
N ARG A 141 -10.02 -2.62 -0.41
CA ARG A 141 -10.66 -2.80 0.89
C ARG A 141 -12.14 -3.12 0.75
N SER A 142 -12.89 -2.26 0.06
CA SER A 142 -14.35 -2.41 -0.07
C SER A 142 -14.72 -3.68 -0.82
N TRP A 143 -13.93 -4.09 -1.81
CA TRP A 143 -14.16 -5.36 -2.48
C TRP A 143 -13.94 -6.55 -1.55
N ILE A 144 -12.83 -6.57 -0.80
CA ILE A 144 -12.52 -7.66 0.13
C ILE A 144 -13.59 -7.77 1.21
N GLU A 145 -14.03 -6.63 1.77
CA GLU A 145 -15.08 -6.59 2.78
C GLU A 145 -16.40 -7.19 2.28
N ARG A 146 -16.81 -6.86 1.04
CA ARG A 146 -17.98 -7.50 0.42
C ARG A 146 -17.76 -8.98 0.15
N ARG A 147 -16.57 -9.38 -0.30
CA ARG A 147 -16.29 -10.79 -0.62
C ARG A 147 -16.34 -11.68 0.62
N ILE A 148 -15.86 -11.18 1.76
CA ILE A 148 -15.91 -11.90 3.05
C ILE A 148 -17.34 -12.29 3.45
N THR A 149 -18.36 -11.51 3.07
CA THR A 149 -19.76 -11.80 3.41
C THR A 149 -20.46 -12.71 2.40
N GLN A 150 -19.82 -12.98 1.26
CA GLN A 150 -20.36 -13.77 0.16
C GLN A 150 -19.80 -15.21 0.09
N LEU A 151 -18.76 -15.51 0.88
CA LEU A 151 -18.13 -16.82 1.01
C LEU A 151 -18.63 -17.55 2.25
#